data_AF-A0A923YWS7-F1
#
_entry.id   AF-A0A923YWS7-F1
#
_cell.length_a   1.000
_cell.length_b   1.000
_cell.length_c   1.000
_cell.angle_alpha   90.00
_cell.angle_beta   90.00
_cell.angle_gamma   90.00
#
_symmetry.space_group_name_H-M   'P 1'
#
loop_
_entity.id
_entity.type
_entity.pdbx_description
1 polymer ?
#
loop_
_entity_poly.entity_id
_entity_poly.type
_entity_poly.pdbx_seq_one_letter_code
_entity_poly.pdbx_strand_id
1 'polypeptide(L)'
;MKIQNYLLYTLTFIVFSCNGQLTKKVESISALAFSEKIKTTQNPQIIDVRTAEEFSSDHIDNAVNINWNDENFLKNIEKYDKSKPVFVYCLSGGRSKKAAYKLEESGFKTIYDLDGGILKWNALGLEKPSEKIIGMCSQEYAELLNTDKKVLINFYAEWCEPCKKMAPYI
;
A
#
# COMPACT_ATOMS: atom_id res chain seq x y z
N MET A 1 68.03 24.97 -25.19
CA MET A 1 67.65 23.78 -24.38
C MET A 1 68.01 24.09 -22.93
N LYS A 2 67.16 24.07 -21.90
CA LYS A 2 65.74 23.80 -21.68
C LYS A 2 65.32 24.75 -20.54
N ILE A 3 64.12 25.34 -20.63
CA ILE A 3 63.54 26.27 -19.64
C ILE A 3 63.03 25.44 -18.47
N GLN A 4 63.41 25.82 -17.25
CA GLN A 4 63.14 25.06 -16.02
C GLN A 4 61.85 25.57 -15.35
N ASN A 5 61.02 24.59 -14.99
CA ASN A 5 59.60 24.64 -14.62
C ASN A 5 59.14 25.72 -13.62
N TYR A 6 58.01 26.34 -13.99
CA TYR A 6 57.07 27.03 -13.11
C TYR A 6 56.42 26.04 -12.13
N LEU A 7 56.62 26.24 -10.83
CA LEU A 7 55.87 25.55 -9.78
C LEU A 7 54.76 26.48 -9.28
N LEU A 8 53.71 26.59 -10.09
CA LEU A 8 52.48 27.32 -9.76
C LEU A 8 51.65 26.45 -8.81
N TYR A 9 51.71 26.75 -7.50
CA TYR A 9 50.85 26.14 -6.49
C TYR A 9 49.40 26.61 -6.68
N THR A 10 48.62 25.91 -7.50
CA THR A 10 47.17 26.07 -7.56
C THR A 10 46.51 25.18 -6.51
N LEU A 11 46.09 25.83 -5.42
CA LEU A 11 45.26 25.30 -4.36
C LEU A 11 43.99 24.66 -4.95
N THR A 12 43.99 23.33 -5.08
CA THR A 12 42.84 22.58 -5.61
C THR A 12 41.81 22.44 -4.50
N PHE A 13 40.83 23.34 -4.48
CA PHE A 13 39.61 23.20 -3.70
C PHE A 13 38.84 21.99 -4.25
N ILE A 14 39.01 20.83 -3.61
CA ILE A 14 38.20 19.63 -3.90
C ILE A 14 36.80 19.92 -3.35
N VAL A 15 35.93 20.43 -4.21
CA VAL A 15 34.49 20.44 -3.98
C VAL A 15 34.02 18.99 -3.94
N PHE A 16 33.84 18.49 -2.72
CA PHE A 16 33.05 17.29 -2.45
C PHE A 16 31.60 17.60 -2.84
N SER A 17 31.26 17.42 -4.12
CA SER A 17 29.88 17.28 -4.55
C SER A 17 29.34 15.98 -3.97
N CYS A 18 28.72 16.07 -2.80
CA CYS A 18 27.74 15.09 -2.37
C CYS A 18 26.63 15.07 -3.42
N ASN A 19 26.67 14.10 -4.32
CA ASN A 19 25.48 13.67 -5.04
C ASN A 19 24.51 13.09 -4.00
N GLY A 20 23.69 13.95 -3.41
CA GLY A 20 22.51 13.55 -2.68
C GLY A 20 21.55 12.92 -3.67
N GLN A 21 21.77 11.64 -3.99
CA GLN A 21 20.78 10.84 -4.69
C GLN A 21 19.53 10.87 -3.82
N LEU A 22 18.49 11.56 -4.31
CA LEU A 22 17.16 11.55 -3.73
C LEU A 22 16.65 10.11 -3.79
N THR A 23 16.99 9.30 -2.79
CA THR A 23 16.35 8.01 -2.58
C THR A 23 14.87 8.31 -2.42
N LYS A 24 14.04 7.85 -3.37
CA LYS A 24 12.59 7.97 -3.24
C LYS A 24 12.21 7.31 -1.91
N LYS A 25 11.78 8.12 -0.94
CA LYS A 25 11.33 7.60 0.36
C LYS A 25 10.03 6.83 0.21
N VAL A 26 9.22 7.18 -0.79
CA VAL A 26 7.98 6.49 -1.16
C VAL A 26 8.15 5.75 -2.48
N GLU A 27 7.94 4.44 -2.45
CA GLU A 27 7.89 3.55 -3.61
C GLU A 27 6.51 2.92 -3.69
N SER A 28 5.76 3.24 -4.76
CA SER A 28 4.52 2.52 -5.08
C SER A 28 4.89 1.27 -5.87
N ILE A 29 4.54 0.09 -5.35
CA ILE A 29 4.99 -1.22 -5.85
C ILE A 29 3.82 -2.17 -6.10
N SER A 30 4.01 -3.13 -7.01
CA SER A 30 3.00 -4.13 -7.34
C SER A 30 2.72 -5.07 -6.16
N ALA A 31 1.54 -5.69 -6.13
CA ALA A 31 1.14 -6.65 -5.10
C ALA A 31 2.13 -7.82 -4.93
N LEU A 32 2.68 -8.36 -6.03
CA LEU A 32 3.72 -9.40 -5.96
C LEU A 32 5.01 -8.88 -5.29
N ALA A 33 5.49 -7.71 -5.70
CA ALA A 33 6.68 -7.10 -5.10
C ALA A 33 6.46 -6.73 -3.62
N PHE A 34 5.25 -6.27 -3.28
CA PHE A 34 4.85 -5.96 -1.91
C PHE A 34 4.85 -7.22 -1.03
N SER A 35 4.28 -8.32 -1.54
CA SER A 35 4.28 -9.63 -0.85
C SER A 35 5.70 -10.13 -0.59
N GLU A 36 6.56 -10.11 -1.61
CA GLU A 36 7.95 -10.57 -1.48
C GLU A 36 8.78 -9.67 -0.54
N LYS A 37 8.58 -8.35 -0.58
CA LYS A 37 9.25 -7.43 0.35
C LYS A 37 8.76 -7.62 1.79
N ILE A 38 7.48 -7.89 2.02
CA ILE A 38 6.97 -8.22 3.36
C ILE A 38 7.66 -9.48 3.88
N LYS A 39 7.74 -10.55 3.09
CA LYS A 39 8.35 -11.83 3.49
C LYS A 39 9.84 -11.71 3.81
N THR A 40 10.55 -10.85 3.07
CA THR A 40 12.00 -10.66 3.20
C THR A 40 12.39 -9.58 4.20
N THR A 41 11.43 -8.80 4.70
CA THR A 41 11.67 -7.79 5.74
C THR A 41 11.43 -8.40 7.12
N GLN A 42 12.42 -8.32 8.00
CA GLN A 42 12.24 -8.75 9.38
C GLN A 42 11.31 -7.79 10.13
N ASN A 43 10.22 -8.33 10.70
CA ASN A 43 9.21 -7.57 11.45
C ASN A 43 8.67 -6.34 10.69
N PRO A 44 8.00 -6.55 9.54
CA PRO A 44 7.54 -5.45 8.69
C PRO A 44 6.43 -4.65 9.39
N GLN A 45 6.48 -3.32 9.26
CA GLN A 45 5.42 -2.43 9.76
C GLN A 45 4.33 -2.30 8.70
N ILE A 46 3.31 -3.17 8.75
CA ILE A 46 2.22 -3.20 7.77
C ILE A 46 1.04 -2.39 8.31
N ILE A 47 0.62 -1.37 7.57
CA ILE A 47 -0.42 -0.42 7.96
C ILE A 47 -1.57 -0.46 6.94
N ASP A 48 -2.74 -0.87 7.40
CA ASP A 48 -3.99 -0.76 6.66
C ASP A 48 -4.67 0.57 7.02
N VAL A 49 -4.79 1.47 6.05
CA VAL A 49 -5.40 2.79 6.28
C VAL A 49 -6.88 2.86 5.96
N ARG A 50 -7.54 1.71 5.80
CA ARG A 50 -8.99 1.61 5.65
C ARG A 50 -9.73 1.86 6.97
N THR A 51 -11.06 1.89 6.90
CA THR A 51 -11.90 1.93 8.11
C THR A 51 -11.77 0.65 8.94
N ALA A 52 -12.18 0.70 10.20
CA ALA A 52 -12.13 -0.45 11.08
C ALA A 52 -13.06 -1.58 10.60
N GLU A 53 -14.22 -1.20 10.03
CA GLU A 53 -15.19 -2.11 9.44
C GLU A 53 -14.59 -2.86 8.24
N GLU A 54 -13.92 -2.13 7.33
CA GLU A 54 -13.18 -2.74 6.21
C GLU A 54 -12.09 -3.69 6.70
N PHE A 55 -11.29 -3.27 7.68
CA PHE A 55 -10.18 -4.06 8.23
C PHE A 55 -10.67 -5.33 8.92
N SER A 56 -11.78 -5.25 9.65
CA SER A 56 -12.37 -6.41 10.35
C SER A 56 -12.87 -7.50 9.40
N SER A 57 -13.21 -7.13 8.17
CA SER A 57 -13.76 -8.06 7.17
C SER A 57 -12.70 -8.93 6.50
N ASP A 58 -11.57 -8.33 6.13
CA ASP A 58 -10.39 -8.98 5.55
C ASP A 58 -9.23 -7.99 5.63
N HIS A 59 -7.98 -8.46 5.78
CA HIS A 59 -6.78 -7.64 5.81
C HIS A 59 -5.51 -8.48 5.59
N ILE A 60 -4.43 -7.84 5.16
CA ILE A 60 -3.11 -8.48 5.01
C ILE A 60 -2.58 -8.90 6.39
N ASP A 61 -1.95 -10.06 6.46
CA ASP A 61 -1.40 -10.63 7.70
C ASP A 61 -0.49 -9.68 8.46
N ASN A 62 -0.70 -9.63 9.78
CA ASN A 62 0.07 -8.81 10.70
C ASN A 62 -0.05 -7.29 10.43
N ALA A 63 -0.99 -6.87 9.57
CA ALA A 63 -1.33 -5.47 9.41
C ALA A 63 -1.98 -4.92 10.69
N VAL A 64 -1.71 -3.64 10.95
CA VAL A 64 -2.42 -2.86 11.97
C VAL A 64 -3.29 -1.84 11.27
N ASN A 65 -4.52 -1.66 11.75
CA ASN A 65 -5.40 -0.64 11.23
C ASN A 65 -5.06 0.74 11.80
N ILE A 66 -4.80 1.70 10.91
CA ILE A 66 -4.69 3.12 11.23
C ILE A 66 -5.53 3.89 10.22
N ASN A 67 -6.81 4.06 10.54
CA ASN A 67 -7.78 4.65 9.64
C ASN A 67 -7.35 6.04 9.15
N TRP A 68 -7.19 6.19 7.83
CA TRP A 68 -6.83 7.46 7.20
C TRP A 68 -7.85 8.58 7.48
N ASN A 69 -9.12 8.22 7.68
CA ASN A 69 -10.20 9.16 7.93
C ASN A 69 -10.26 9.60 9.42
N ASP A 70 -9.47 9.00 10.30
CA ASP A 70 -9.40 9.38 11.71
C ASP A 70 -8.55 10.65 11.86
N GLU A 71 -9.06 11.60 12.63
CA GLU A 71 -8.39 12.84 13.02
C GLU A 71 -7.01 12.59 13.67
N ASN A 72 -6.88 11.45 14.35
CA ASN A 72 -5.69 11.01 15.06
C ASN A 72 -4.70 10.23 14.18
N PHE A 73 -4.89 10.15 12.85
CA PHE A 73 -3.99 9.41 11.96
C PHE A 73 -2.51 9.75 12.21
N LEU A 74 -2.16 11.04 12.25
CA LEU A 74 -0.78 11.50 12.48
C LEU A 74 -0.24 11.08 13.85
N LYS A 75 -1.06 11.21 14.91
CA LYS A 75 -0.68 10.77 16.26
C LYS A 75 -0.47 9.27 16.31
N ASN A 76 -1.30 8.50 15.61
CA ASN A 76 -1.26 7.04 15.62
C ASN A 76 -0.04 6.47 14.87
N ILE A 77 0.52 7.19 13.89
CA ILE A 77 1.75 6.76 13.20
C ILE A 77 3.03 7.09 13.99
N GLU A 78 3.00 7.99 14.98
CA GLU A 78 4.20 8.37 15.75
C GLU A 78 4.80 7.23 16.57
N LYS A 79 4.00 6.21 16.92
CA LYS A 79 4.45 5.03 17.67
C LYS A 79 5.33 4.07 16.84
N TYR A 80 5.45 4.28 15.53
CA TYR A 80 6.21 3.41 14.64
C TYR A 80 7.64 3.91 14.43
N ASP A 81 8.54 2.96 14.17
CA ASP A 81 9.95 3.24 13.94
C ASP A 81 10.16 3.80 12.53
N LYS A 82 10.49 5.09 12.47
CA LYS A 82 10.71 5.85 11.22
C LYS A 82 11.93 5.37 10.43
N SER A 83 12.83 4.62 11.07
CA SER A 83 14.02 4.06 10.41
C SER A 83 13.75 2.73 9.73
N LYS A 84 12.65 2.05 10.08
CA LYS A 84 12.24 0.77 9.48
C LYS A 84 11.31 0.98 8.29
N PRO A 85 11.32 0.05 7.32
CA PRO A 85 10.34 0.06 6.24
C PRO A 85 8.90 0.02 6.75
N VAL A 86 8.04 0.87 6.19
CA VAL A 86 6.59 0.83 6.37
C VAL A 86 5.93 0.38 5.07
N PHE A 87 4.99 -0.54 5.20
CA PHE A 87 4.17 -1.07 4.12
C PHE A 87 2.76 -0.54 4.33
N VAL A 88 2.28 0.33 3.43
CA VAL A 88 0.97 0.99 3.58
C VAL A 88 0.06 0.60 2.43
N TYR A 89 -1.21 0.31 2.74
CA TYR A 89 -2.21 -0.01 1.73
C TYR A 89 -3.61 0.43 2.15
N CYS A 90 -4.51 0.48 1.17
CA CYS A 90 -5.93 0.66 1.42
C CYS A 90 -6.73 -0.23 0.46
N LEU A 91 -8.01 0.11 0.18
CA LEU A 91 -8.85 -0.69 -0.70
C LEU A 91 -8.28 -0.77 -2.14
N SER A 92 -8.10 0.39 -2.79
CA SER A 92 -7.73 0.51 -4.21
C SER A 92 -6.49 1.39 -4.49
N GLY A 93 -5.77 1.83 -3.44
CA GLY A 93 -4.57 2.67 -3.54
C GLY A 93 -4.79 4.18 -3.31
N GLY A 94 -6.03 4.67 -3.37
CA GLY A 94 -6.32 6.11 -3.24
C GLY A 94 -5.95 6.72 -1.88
N ARG A 95 -6.40 6.10 -0.78
CA ARG A 95 -6.08 6.53 0.59
C ARG A 95 -4.62 6.29 0.97
N SER A 96 -4.06 5.14 0.59
CA SER A 96 -2.68 4.77 0.96
C SER A 96 -1.65 5.66 0.29
N LYS A 97 -1.88 6.10 -0.95
CA LYS A 97 -1.04 7.11 -1.59
C LYS A 97 -0.96 8.42 -0.79
N LYS A 98 -2.09 8.90 -0.25
CA LYS A 98 -2.12 10.09 0.63
C LYS A 98 -1.42 9.84 1.96
N ALA A 99 -1.66 8.67 2.56
CA ALA A 99 -1.01 8.25 3.79
C ALA A 99 0.52 8.13 3.63
N ALA A 100 1.00 7.60 2.51
CA ALA A 100 2.42 7.48 2.19
C ALA A 100 3.12 8.83 2.16
N TYR A 101 2.51 9.86 1.56
CA TYR A 101 3.03 11.23 1.61
C TYR A 101 3.08 11.78 3.04
N LYS A 102 2.05 11.52 3.88
CA LYS A 102 2.07 11.94 5.28
C LYS A 102 3.10 11.20 6.13
N LEU A 103 3.36 9.93 5.84
CA LEU A 103 4.47 9.18 6.45
C LEU A 103 5.82 9.79 6.05
N GLU A 104 6.01 10.12 4.78
CA GLU A 104 7.23 10.79 4.30
C GLU A 104 7.45 12.14 5.01
N GLU A 105 6.43 13.00 5.07
CA GLU A 105 6.46 14.28 5.79
C GLU A 105 6.76 14.11 7.28
N SER A 106 6.27 13.02 7.87
CA SER A 106 6.50 12.68 9.28
C SER A 106 7.88 12.09 9.55
N GLY A 107 8.72 11.93 8.53
CA GLY A 107 10.13 11.53 8.64
C GLY A 107 10.41 10.04 8.48
N PHE A 108 9.45 9.25 8.00
CA PHE A 108 9.70 7.85 7.64
C PHE A 108 10.66 7.78 6.44
N LYS A 109 11.64 6.89 6.53
CA LYS A 109 12.75 6.82 5.55
C LYS A 109 12.46 5.91 4.36
N THR A 110 11.66 4.87 4.56
CA THR A 110 11.36 3.85 3.55
C THR A 110 9.89 3.46 3.65
N ILE A 111 9.12 3.78 2.62
CA ILE A 111 7.67 3.60 2.56
C ILE A 111 7.34 2.87 1.26
N TYR A 112 6.69 1.73 1.38
CA TYR A 112 6.15 0.95 0.28
C TYR A 112 4.63 1.11 0.25
N ASP A 113 4.09 1.71 -0.81
CA ASP A 113 2.66 1.82 -1.05
C ASP A 113 2.21 0.69 -1.98
N LEU A 114 1.14 -0.01 -1.62
CA LEU A 114 0.58 -1.09 -2.44
C LEU A 114 -0.23 -0.52 -3.60
N ASP A 115 0.34 -0.58 -4.81
CA ASP A 115 -0.37 -0.22 -6.04
C ASP A 115 -1.61 -1.11 -6.24
N GLY A 116 -2.76 -0.47 -6.43
CA GLY A 116 -4.05 -1.15 -6.56
C GLY A 116 -4.65 -1.66 -5.24
N GLY A 117 -3.99 -1.44 -4.09
CA GLY A 117 -4.49 -1.79 -2.77
C GLY A 117 -4.78 -3.29 -2.58
N ILE A 118 -5.55 -3.60 -1.54
CA ILE A 118 -5.92 -4.98 -1.21
C ILE A 118 -6.80 -5.63 -2.29
N LEU A 119 -7.51 -4.86 -3.13
CA LEU A 119 -8.24 -5.43 -4.26
C LEU A 119 -7.31 -6.16 -5.25
N LYS A 120 -6.16 -5.56 -5.57
CA LYS A 120 -5.17 -6.19 -6.46
C LYS A 120 -4.41 -7.33 -5.77
N TRP A 121 -4.23 -7.23 -4.44
CA TRP A 121 -3.69 -8.32 -3.62
C TRP A 121 -4.57 -9.57 -3.69
N ASN A 122 -5.87 -9.40 -3.45
CA ASN A 122 -6.86 -10.47 -3.44
C ASN A 122 -7.06 -11.06 -4.83
N ALA A 123 -7.10 -10.22 -5.88
CA ALA A 123 -7.22 -10.69 -7.27
C ALA A 123 -6.06 -11.59 -7.73
N LEU A 124 -4.91 -11.57 -7.03
CA LEU A 124 -3.76 -12.44 -7.29
C LEU A 124 -3.70 -13.65 -6.34
N GLY A 125 -4.71 -13.85 -5.48
CA GLY A 125 -4.76 -14.95 -4.53
C GLY A 125 -3.68 -14.88 -3.44
N LEU A 126 -3.25 -13.66 -3.07
CA LEU A 126 -2.23 -13.44 -2.04
C LEU A 126 -2.82 -13.37 -0.61
N GLU A 127 -4.15 -13.37 -0.51
CA GLU A 127 -4.90 -13.42 0.75
C GLU A 127 -4.64 -14.71 1.54
N LYS A 128 -4.90 -14.67 2.84
CA LYS A 128 -4.91 -15.89 3.65
C LYS A 128 -5.90 -16.90 3.08
N PRO A 129 -5.56 -18.20 3.07
CA PRO A 129 -6.56 -19.24 2.88
C PRO A 129 -7.67 -19.05 3.93
N SER A 130 -8.88 -18.74 3.47
CA SER A 130 -10.06 -18.75 4.33
C SER A 130 -10.53 -20.19 4.49
N GLU A 131 -10.62 -20.67 5.73
CA GLU A 131 -11.28 -21.96 6.02
C GLU A 131 -12.80 -21.90 5.79
N LYS A 132 -13.35 -20.68 5.70
CA LYS A 132 -14.75 -20.44 5.42
C LYS A 132 -14.93 -20.42 3.90
N ILE A 133 -15.57 -21.45 3.35
CA ILE A 133 -16.13 -21.40 1.98
C ILE A 133 -17.30 -20.41 2.04
N ILE A 134 -17.10 -19.21 1.51
CA ILE A 134 -18.13 -18.18 1.37
C ILE A 134 -18.37 -17.98 -0.12
N GLY A 135 -19.62 -18.18 -0.57
CA GLY A 135 -20.03 -17.89 -1.95
C GLY A 135 -20.22 -19.14 -2.81
N MET A 136 -20.14 -18.94 -4.12
CA MET A 136 -20.36 -19.95 -5.15
C MET A 136 -19.25 -19.86 -6.19
N CYS A 137 -18.96 -20.95 -6.90
CA CYS A 137 -17.98 -20.91 -7.98
C CYS A 137 -18.50 -20.15 -9.20
N SER A 138 -17.60 -19.73 -10.10
CA SER A 138 -17.99 -18.98 -11.30
C SER A 138 -18.95 -19.76 -12.19
N GLN A 139 -18.84 -21.10 -12.19
CA GLN A 139 -19.76 -21.99 -12.91
C GLN A 139 -21.16 -21.95 -12.29
N GLU A 140 -21.28 -22.13 -10.97
CA GLU A 140 -22.57 -22.07 -10.27
C GLU A 140 -23.25 -20.71 -10.46
N TYR A 141 -22.47 -19.61 -10.43
CA TYR A 141 -23.00 -18.28 -10.72
C TYR A 141 -23.52 -18.16 -12.16
N ALA A 142 -22.77 -18.66 -13.14
CA ALA A 142 -23.19 -18.65 -14.54
C ALA A 142 -24.45 -19.51 -14.78
N GLU A 143 -24.59 -20.62 -14.07
CA GLU A 143 -25.80 -21.44 -14.11
C GLU A 143 -27.02 -20.68 -13.57
N LEU A 144 -26.89 -19.95 -12.45
CA LEU A 144 -27.98 -19.11 -11.92
C LEU A 144 -28.49 -18.08 -12.94
N LEU A 145 -27.58 -17.46 -13.69
CA LEU A 145 -27.93 -16.45 -14.69
C LEU A 145 -28.70 -17.00 -15.90
N ASN A 146 -28.68 -18.32 -16.12
CA ASN A 146 -29.35 -18.98 -17.25
C ASN A 146 -30.66 -19.67 -16.86
N THR A 147 -31.19 -19.40 -15.67
CA THR A 147 -32.48 -19.95 -15.22
C THR A 147 -33.65 -19.05 -15.63
N ASP A 148 -34.86 -19.60 -15.60
CA ASP A 148 -36.12 -18.87 -15.75
C ASP A 148 -36.51 -18.07 -14.49
N LYS A 149 -35.74 -18.21 -13.40
CA LYS A 149 -35.97 -17.51 -12.14
C LYS A 149 -35.41 -16.08 -12.21
N LYS A 150 -36.13 -15.14 -11.60
CA LYS A 150 -35.59 -13.78 -11.38
C LYS A 150 -34.44 -13.85 -10.39
N VAL A 151 -33.26 -13.40 -10.79
CA VAL A 151 -32.06 -13.33 -9.96
C VAL A 151 -31.81 -11.88 -9.56
N LEU A 152 -31.84 -11.58 -8.25
CA LEU A 152 -31.46 -10.27 -7.72
C LEU A 152 -29.98 -10.30 -7.34
N ILE A 153 -29.18 -9.49 -8.03
CA ILE A 153 -27.76 -9.30 -7.70
C ILE A 153 -27.65 -8.02 -6.86
N ASN A 154 -27.30 -8.20 -5.58
CA ASN A 154 -27.08 -7.09 -4.66
C ASN A 154 -25.59 -6.91 -4.38
N PHE A 155 -25.01 -5.82 -4.87
CA PHE A 155 -23.65 -5.41 -4.54
C PHE A 155 -23.69 -4.59 -3.23
N TYR A 156 -23.54 -5.26 -2.09
CA TYR A 156 -23.61 -4.63 -0.77
C TYR A 156 -22.42 -4.99 0.11
N ALA A 157 -21.91 -3.99 0.82
CA ALA A 157 -21.06 -4.16 1.99
C ALA A 157 -21.40 -3.05 2.99
N GLU A 158 -21.40 -3.36 4.29
CA GLU A 158 -21.75 -2.39 5.35
C GLU A 158 -20.88 -1.12 5.30
N TRP A 159 -19.63 -1.26 4.88
CA TRP A 159 -18.65 -0.19 4.76
C TRP A 159 -18.65 0.52 3.39
N CYS A 160 -19.35 0.00 2.38
CA CYS A 160 -19.33 0.56 1.02
C CYS A 160 -20.46 1.58 0.83
N GLU A 161 -20.22 2.84 1.21
CA GLU A 161 -21.17 3.95 1.01
C GLU A 161 -21.67 4.12 -0.44
N PRO A 162 -20.83 4.03 -1.49
CA PRO A 162 -21.33 4.05 -2.85
C PRO A 162 -22.27 2.89 -3.16
N CYS A 163 -21.96 1.68 -2.67
CA CYS A 163 -22.75 0.48 -2.90
C CYS A 163 -24.17 0.61 -2.32
N LYS A 164 -24.31 1.24 -1.14
CA LYS A 164 -25.62 1.52 -0.51
C LYS A 164 -26.53 2.42 -1.36
N LYS A 165 -25.94 3.21 -2.26
CA LYS A 165 -26.65 4.15 -3.14
C LYS A 165 -26.91 3.57 -4.53
N MET A 166 -26.38 2.38 -4.84
CA MET A 166 -26.61 1.73 -6.12
C MET A 166 -28.04 1.21 -6.17
N ALA A 167 -28.79 1.61 -7.19
CA ALA A 167 -30.08 1.01 -7.47
C ALA A 167 -29.88 -0.45 -7.93
N PRO A 168 -30.78 -1.37 -7.55
CA PRO A 168 -30.73 -2.74 -8.07
C PRO A 168 -30.85 -2.73 -9.60
N TYR A 169 -30.01 -3.51 -10.26
CA TYR A 169 -30.17 -3.80 -11.69
C TYR A 169 -31.17 -4.96 -11.81
N ILE A 170 -32.32 -4.69 -12.43
CA ILE A 170 -33.43 -5.64 -12.60
C ILE A 170 -33.48 -6.10 -14.04
#